data_AF-A0ABD5ZGB7-F1
#
_entry.id   AF-A0ABD5ZGB7-F1
#
_cell.length_a   1.000
_cell.length_b   1.000
_cell.length_c   1.000
_cell.angle_alpha   90.00
_cell.angle_beta   90.00
_cell.angle_gamma   90.00
#
_symmetry.space_group_name_H-M   'P 1'
#
loop_
_entity.id
_entity.type
_entity.pdbx_description
1 polymer ?
#
loop_
_entity_poly.entity_id
_entity_poly.type
_entity_poly.pdbx_seq_one_letter_code
_entity_poly.pdbx_strand_id
1 'polypeptide(L)'
;MANKTFDKDTMLDLVVNMVPLAIILFFVVAFAVVNPFGFESLPSGLQFALLIVPFVALAVLTYLSGKAIAGAEKTGTVYPPGAATVPGIEPLHEEESELEEPKDESASAVEGDTA
;
A
#
# COMPACT_ATOMS: atom_id res chain seq x y z
N MET A 1 -3.39 18.50 -15.68
CA MET A 1 -4.73 17.92 -15.45
C MET A 1 -4.53 16.70 -14.57
N ALA A 2 -5.26 16.59 -13.46
CA ALA A 2 -4.94 15.66 -12.38
C ALA A 2 -4.99 14.18 -12.80
N ASN A 3 -3.99 13.42 -12.37
CA ASN A 3 -3.89 11.95 -12.30
C ASN A 3 -5.21 11.30 -11.86
N LYS A 4 -6.15 11.07 -12.78
CA LYS A 4 -7.54 10.69 -12.41
C LYS A 4 -7.81 9.18 -12.52
N THR A 5 -6.87 8.41 -13.05
CA THR A 5 -7.03 6.96 -13.24
C THR A 5 -6.39 6.16 -12.10
N PHE A 6 -5.42 6.72 -11.37
CA PHE A 6 -4.90 6.10 -10.15
C PHE A 6 -5.79 6.33 -8.90
N ASP A 7 -6.81 7.17 -9.01
CA ASP A 7 -7.39 7.81 -7.83
C ASP A 7 -8.76 7.25 -7.39
N LYS A 8 -9.25 6.21 -8.07
CA LYS A 8 -10.60 5.67 -7.80
C LYS A 8 -10.63 4.17 -7.64
N ASP A 9 -10.15 3.41 -8.62
CA ASP A 9 -10.29 1.95 -8.59
C ASP A 9 -9.36 1.33 -7.54
N THR A 10 -8.10 1.78 -7.49
CA THR A 10 -7.15 1.42 -6.41
C THR A 10 -7.64 1.84 -5.03
N MET A 11 -8.17 3.06 -4.92
CA MET A 11 -8.76 3.56 -3.67
C MET A 11 -9.99 2.76 -3.26
N LEU A 12 -10.82 2.34 -4.23
CA LEU A 12 -12.02 1.54 -3.98
C LEU A 12 -11.65 0.14 -3.49
N ASP A 13 -10.68 -0.53 -4.11
CA ASP A 13 -10.22 -1.86 -3.67
C ASP A 13 -9.60 -1.83 -2.27
N LEU A 14 -8.77 -0.82 -1.98
CA LEU A 14 -8.20 -0.64 -0.65
C LEU A 14 -9.26 -0.32 0.41
N VAL A 15 -10.24 0.52 0.09
CA VAL A 15 -11.34 0.87 1.00
C VAL A 15 -12.29 -0.31 1.22
N VAL A 16 -12.63 -1.08 0.19
CA VAL A 16 -13.48 -2.28 0.30
C VAL A 16 -12.89 -3.30 1.26
N ASN A 17 -11.56 -3.41 1.34
CA ASN A 17 -10.87 -4.28 2.30
C ASN A 17 -10.66 -3.62 3.69
N MET A 18 -10.59 -2.29 3.75
CA MET A 18 -10.48 -1.54 5.01
C MET A 18 -11.77 -1.57 5.84
N VAL A 19 -12.94 -1.58 5.20
CA VAL A 19 -14.25 -1.60 5.88
C VAL A 19 -14.42 -2.85 6.77
N PRO A 20 -14.19 -4.09 6.29
CA PRO A 20 -14.20 -5.28 7.13
C PRO A 20 -13.25 -5.18 8.32
N LEU A 21 -12.03 -4.66 8.10
CA LEU A 21 -11.02 -4.46 9.14
C LEU A 21 -11.56 -3.57 10.28
N ALA A 22 -12.17 -2.44 9.93
CA ALA A 22 -12.73 -1.50 10.90
C ALA A 22 -13.90 -2.11 11.70
N ILE A 23 -14.77 -2.87 11.04
CA ILE A 23 -15.91 -3.54 11.68
C ILE A 23 -15.42 -4.60 12.66
N ILE A 24 -14.44 -5.43 12.27
CA ILE A 24 -13.90 -6.46 13.16
C ILE A 24 -13.20 -5.81 14.36
N LEU A 25 -12.39 -4.76 14.13
CA LEU A 25 -11.75 -4.01 15.22
C LEU A 25 -12.78 -3.47 16.22
N PHE A 26 -13.86 -2.89 15.71
CA PHE A 26 -14.96 -2.41 16.53
C PHE A 26 -15.53 -3.52 17.42
N PHE A 27 -15.81 -4.70 16.85
CA PHE A 27 -16.33 -5.82 17.63
C PHE A 27 -15.33 -6.39 18.64
N VAL A 28 -14.04 -6.44 18.29
CA VAL A 28 -13.00 -6.84 19.24
C VAL A 28 -12.99 -5.92 20.45
N VAL A 29 -13.03 -4.60 20.24
CA VAL A 29 -13.09 -3.62 21.33
C VAL A 29 -14.42 -3.72 22.10
N ALA A 30 -15.55 -3.82 21.39
CA ALA A 30 -16.86 -3.93 22.00
C ALA A 30 -16.96 -5.16 22.90
N PHE A 31 -16.45 -6.31 22.46
CA PHE A 31 -16.45 -7.55 23.23
C PHE A 31 -15.43 -7.59 24.37
N ALA A 32 -14.35 -6.81 24.27
CA ALA A 32 -13.44 -6.62 25.38
C ALA A 32 -14.08 -5.82 26.53
N VAL A 33 -14.99 -4.88 26.22
CA VAL A 33 -15.69 -4.07 27.23
C VAL A 33 -16.99 -4.72 27.70
N VAL A 34 -17.79 -5.25 26.77
CA VAL A 34 -19.08 -5.88 27.02
C VAL A 34 -19.03 -7.29 26.48
N ASN A 35 -18.88 -8.28 27.38
CA ASN A 35 -18.77 -9.67 26.99
C ASN A 35 -20.16 -10.36 27.00
N PRO A 36 -20.73 -10.69 25.83
CA PRO A 36 -22.06 -11.32 25.75
C PRO A 36 -22.04 -12.81 26.12
N PHE A 37 -20.89 -13.48 26.07
CA PHE A 37 -20.77 -14.92 26.30
C PHE A 37 -20.08 -15.27 27.63
N GLY A 38 -19.76 -14.27 28.46
CA GLY A 38 -19.09 -14.43 29.74
C GLY A 38 -17.58 -14.60 29.64
N PHE A 39 -16.89 -14.60 30.79
CA PHE A 39 -15.42 -14.63 30.87
C PHE A 39 -14.82 -16.03 30.93
N GLU A 40 -15.59 -17.06 30.58
CA GLU A 40 -15.09 -18.44 30.52
C GLU A 40 -14.05 -18.57 29.40
N SER A 41 -12.90 -19.18 29.72
CA SER A 41 -11.71 -19.18 28.85
C SER A 41 -11.95 -19.80 27.48
N LEU A 42 -12.74 -20.89 27.42
CA LEU A 42 -12.99 -21.61 26.17
C LEU A 42 -13.90 -20.84 25.19
N PRO A 43 -15.13 -20.42 25.57
CA PRO A 43 -16.00 -19.67 24.66
C PRO A 43 -15.46 -18.28 24.33
N SER A 44 -14.87 -17.56 25.30
CA SER A 44 -14.23 -16.26 25.06
C SER A 44 -13.02 -16.40 24.12
N GLY A 45 -12.18 -17.42 24.33
CA GLY A 45 -11.05 -17.73 23.46
C GLY A 45 -11.49 -18.01 22.02
N LEU A 46 -12.54 -18.81 21.83
CA LEU A 46 -13.10 -19.10 20.49
C LEU A 46 -13.67 -17.84 19.82
N GLN A 47 -14.41 -17.01 20.56
CA GLN A 47 -14.96 -15.75 20.06
C GLN A 47 -13.85 -14.82 19.56
N PHE A 48 -12.81 -14.58 20.35
CA PHE A 48 -11.71 -13.72 19.94
C PHE A 48 -10.87 -14.36 18.84
N ALA A 49 -10.65 -15.68 18.85
CA ALA A 49 -9.95 -16.35 17.75
C ALA A 49 -10.69 -16.17 16.41
N LEU A 50 -12.01 -16.32 16.41
CA LEU A 50 -12.85 -16.13 15.21
C LEU A 50 -12.84 -14.69 14.68
N LEU A 51 -12.48 -13.70 15.50
CA LEU A 51 -12.35 -12.30 15.06
C LEU A 51 -10.91 -11.95 14.69
N ILE A 52 -9.94 -12.30 15.54
CA ILE A 52 -8.54 -11.92 15.38
C ILE A 52 -7.90 -12.65 14.20
N VAL A 53 -8.21 -13.94 13.99
CA VAL A 53 -7.65 -14.70 12.86
C VAL A 53 -8.01 -14.07 11.50
N PRO A 54 -9.29 -13.84 11.17
CA PRO A 54 -9.62 -13.16 9.92
C PRO A 54 -9.17 -11.70 9.90
N PHE A 55 -9.15 -11.00 11.04
CA PHE A 55 -8.59 -9.64 11.12
C PHE A 55 -7.14 -9.59 10.64
N VAL A 56 -6.28 -10.46 11.18
CA VAL A 56 -4.86 -10.52 10.82
C VAL A 56 -4.68 -10.99 9.38
N ALA A 57 -5.40 -12.04 8.96
CA ALA A 57 -5.33 -12.53 7.58
C ALA A 57 -5.73 -11.44 6.57
N LEU A 58 -6.83 -10.73 6.82
CA LEU A 58 -7.27 -9.62 5.98
C LEU A 58 -6.28 -8.46 6.04
N ALA A 59 -5.77 -8.06 7.20
CA ALA A 59 -4.77 -7.00 7.31
C ALA A 59 -3.53 -7.28 6.47
N VAL A 60 -3.03 -8.52 6.52
CA VAL A 60 -1.89 -8.96 5.71
C VAL A 60 -2.24 -8.88 4.23
N LEU A 61 -3.41 -9.39 3.81
CA LEU A 61 -3.84 -9.32 2.42
C LEU A 61 -4.01 -7.88 1.94
N THR A 62 -4.66 -7.00 2.72
CA THR A 62 -4.81 -5.57 2.43
C THR A 62 -3.46 -4.91 2.22
N TYR A 63 -2.50 -5.19 3.11
CA TYR A 63 -1.16 -4.61 3.02
C TYR A 63 -0.41 -5.11 1.79
N LEU A 64 -0.45 -6.41 1.51
CA LEU A 64 0.19 -6.99 0.33
C LEU A 64 -0.44 -6.47 -0.97
N SER A 65 -1.76 -6.36 -1.03
CA SER A 65 -2.48 -5.77 -2.16
C SER A 65 -2.07 -4.31 -2.36
N GLY A 66 -2.10 -3.49 -1.30
CA GLY A 66 -1.68 -2.09 -1.39
C GLY A 66 -0.23 -1.93 -1.84
N LYS A 67 0.69 -2.73 -1.30
CA LYS A 67 2.10 -2.74 -1.69
C LYS A 67 2.30 -3.18 -3.14
N ALA A 68 1.58 -4.20 -3.61
CA ALA A 68 1.66 -4.68 -4.97
C ALA A 68 1.15 -3.63 -5.96
N ILE A 69 0.02 -2.98 -5.66
CA ILE A 69 -0.57 -1.94 -6.52
C ILE A 69 0.36 -0.72 -6.61
N ALA A 70 0.88 -0.23 -5.47
CA ALA A 70 1.83 0.89 -5.46
C ALA A 70 3.15 0.59 -6.20
N GLY A 71 3.51 -0.69 -6.38
CA GLY A 71 4.66 -1.12 -7.18
C GLY A 71 4.36 -1.22 -8.67
N ALA A 72 3.20 -1.78 -9.04
CA ALA A 72 2.79 -1.93 -10.44
C ALA A 72 2.62 -0.58 -11.16
N GLU A 73 2.13 0.42 -10.45
CA GLU A 73 1.97 1.79 -10.96
C GLU A 73 3.29 2.44 -11.40
N LYS A 74 4.39 2.14 -10.70
CA LYS A 74 5.72 2.70 -11.01
C LYS A 74 6.34 2.13 -12.29
N THR A 75 5.77 1.06 -12.84
CA THR A 75 6.33 0.31 -13.98
C THR A 75 5.36 0.21 -15.16
N GLY A 76 4.14 0.75 -15.03
CA GLY A 76 3.16 0.71 -16.09
C GLY A 76 3.44 1.78 -17.14
N THR A 77 3.84 1.37 -18.35
CA THR A 77 3.88 2.28 -19.50
C THR A 77 2.46 2.66 -19.89
N VAL A 78 2.08 3.92 -19.64
CA VAL A 78 0.75 4.43 -20.00
C VAL A 78 0.81 5.02 -21.41
N TYR A 79 0.16 4.34 -22.36
CA TYR A 79 -0.04 4.88 -23.70
C TYR A 79 -1.24 5.83 -23.74
N PRO A 80 -1.18 6.90 -24.55
CA PRO A 80 -2.34 7.73 -24.79
C PRO A 80 -3.50 6.90 -25.36
N PRO A 81 -4.76 7.17 -24.96
CA PRO A 81 -5.92 6.44 -25.48
C PRO A 81 -5.99 6.56 -27.01
N GLY A 82 -5.95 5.42 -27.71
CA GLY A 82 -5.92 5.34 -29.18
C GLY A 82 -4.54 5.19 -29.81
N ALA A 83 -3.45 5.23 -29.03
CA ALA A 83 -2.08 5.10 -29.55
C ALA A 83 -1.46 3.70 -29.38
N ALA A 84 -2.11 2.78 -28.65
CA ALA A 84 -1.56 1.44 -28.34
C ALA A 84 -1.30 0.56 -29.59
N THR A 85 -1.89 0.89 -30.74
CA THR A 85 -1.73 0.15 -32.00
C THR A 85 -1.02 0.95 -33.10
N VAL A 86 -0.60 2.20 -32.81
CA VAL A 86 0.04 3.08 -33.79
C VAL A 86 1.56 2.88 -33.73
N PRO A 87 2.21 2.40 -34.81
CA PRO A 87 3.66 2.24 -34.84
C PRO A 87 4.36 3.59 -34.68
N GLY A 88 5.26 3.72 -33.71
CA GLY A 88 6.13 4.90 -33.53
C GLY A 88 5.64 5.97 -32.55
N ILE A 89 4.66 5.70 -31.69
CA ILE A 89 4.30 6.59 -30.58
C ILE A 89 5.04 6.15 -29.31
N GLU A 90 5.87 7.05 -28.77
CA GLU A 90 6.53 6.86 -27.49
C GLU A 90 5.53 6.98 -26.33
N PRO A 91 5.64 6.12 -25.29
CA PRO A 91 4.79 6.20 -24.10
C PRO A 91 4.99 7.54 -23.37
N LEU A 92 3.93 8.04 -22.73
CA LEU A 92 3.87 9.43 -22.25
C LEU A 92 4.74 9.75 -21.00
N HIS A 93 5.47 8.80 -20.43
CA HIS A 93 6.26 9.01 -19.22
C HIS A 93 7.59 8.24 -19.27
N GLU A 94 8.67 8.93 -19.63
CA GLU A 94 10.06 8.46 -19.45
C GLU A 94 10.76 9.11 -18.24
N GLU A 95 10.18 10.09 -17.53
CA GLU A 95 10.94 10.89 -16.55
C GLU A 95 10.27 11.01 -15.16
N GLU A 96 10.33 9.97 -14.33
CA GLU A 96 10.23 10.12 -12.86
C GLU A 96 11.32 9.32 -12.10
N SER A 97 12.35 8.80 -12.80
CA SER A 97 13.46 8.07 -12.17
C SER A 97 14.69 8.92 -11.82
N GLU A 98 14.73 10.21 -12.18
CA GLU A 98 15.95 11.03 -12.06
C GLU A 98 16.03 11.94 -10.82
N LEU A 99 15.06 11.88 -9.90
CA LEU A 99 15.01 12.78 -8.73
C LEU A 99 15.35 12.14 -7.37
N GLU A 100 15.68 10.85 -7.32
CA GLU A 100 16.15 10.19 -6.09
C GLU A 100 17.51 9.51 -6.28
N GLU A 101 18.56 10.28 -6.61
CA GLU A 101 19.91 9.88 -6.20
C GLU A 101 20.20 10.41 -4.80
N PRO A 102 20.46 9.55 -3.79
CA PRO A 102 21.12 9.98 -2.59
C PRO A 102 22.57 10.31 -2.97
N LYS A 103 22.92 11.60 -3.01
CA LYS A 103 24.32 12.03 -3.08
C LYS A 103 25.00 11.73 -1.75
N ASP A 104 25.44 10.48 -1.60
CA ASP A 104 26.39 10.11 -0.57
C ASP A 104 27.66 9.51 -1.19
N GLU A 105 28.73 10.28 -0.96
CA GLU A 105 30.10 9.84 -0.67
C GLU A 105 31.05 9.42 -1.81
N SER A 106 32.07 10.26 -2.04
CA SER A 106 33.49 9.94 -1.75
C SER A 106 34.40 11.00 -2.40
N ALA A 107 35.65 11.23 -2.04
CA ALA A 107 36.45 11.13 -0.82
C ALA A 107 37.83 11.70 -1.24
N SER A 108 38.54 12.29 -0.27
CA SER A 108 40.01 12.17 -0.13
C SER A 108 40.98 12.94 -1.06
N ALA A 109 41.74 13.83 -0.40
CA ALA A 109 43.21 14.00 -0.43
C ALA A 109 43.91 15.01 -1.39
N VAL A 110 44.51 16.02 -0.73
CA VAL A 110 45.90 16.53 -0.83
C VAL A 110 46.34 17.28 -2.10
N GLU A 111 46.54 18.61 -1.97
CA GLU A 111 47.74 19.42 -2.28
C GLU A 111 47.40 20.87 -1.86
N GLY A 112 48.20 21.67 -1.14
CA GLY A 112 49.62 21.90 -1.29
C GLY A 112 49.84 23.16 -2.14
N ASP A 113 50.14 24.29 -1.49
CA ASP A 113 50.75 25.53 -2.03
C ASP A 113 49.88 26.57 -2.78
N THR A 114 49.76 27.76 -2.18
CA THR A 114 50.07 29.12 -2.73
C THR A 114 49.20 30.22 -2.09
N ALA A 115 49.80 30.99 -1.17
CA ALA A 115 49.74 32.46 -1.04
C ALA A 115 50.44 32.93 0.24
#